data_AF-A0A317IET1-F1
#
_entry.id   AF-A0A317IET1-F1
#
_cell.length_a   1.000
_cell.length_b   1.000
_cell.length_c   1.000
_cell.angle_alpha   90.00
_cell.angle_beta   90.00
_cell.angle_gamma   90.00
#
_symmetry.space_group_name_H-M   'P 1'
#
loop_
_entity.id
_entity.type
_entity.pdbx_description
1 polymer ?
#
loop_
_entity_poly.entity_id
_entity_poly.type
_entity_poly.pdbx_seq_one_letter_code
_entity_poly.pdbx_strand_id
1 'polypeptide(L)'
;MSDSEEKSPNPKTAGKHATERAPGENRVVKLLEKNPLGMTLPEMAGGPRQLKKIRSLRPLLAEAIKTGMVMPISQRAGHTVYRLVKYLGHR
;
A
#
# COMPACT_ATOMS: atom_id res chain seq x y z
N MET A 1 -49.05 18.79 -22.44
CA MET A 1 -48.63 19.90 -21.58
C MET A 1 -48.12 19.30 -20.28
N SER A 2 -46.89 19.68 -19.89
CA SER A 2 -46.29 19.62 -18.53
C SER A 2 -46.19 18.24 -17.85
N ASP A 3 -45.10 17.84 -17.21
CA ASP A 3 -43.96 18.57 -16.66
C ASP A 3 -42.80 17.56 -16.41
N SER A 4 -41.57 18.06 -16.43
CA SER A 4 -40.31 17.32 -16.23
C SER A 4 -39.89 17.34 -14.76
N GLU A 5 -39.20 16.29 -14.28
CA GLU A 5 -38.11 16.36 -13.27
C GLU A 5 -37.49 14.94 -13.16
N GLU A 6 -36.36 14.67 -13.82
CA GLU A 6 -34.99 14.71 -13.26
C GLU A 6 -34.83 14.13 -11.84
N LYS A 7 -33.95 13.12 -11.65
CA LYS A 7 -32.65 13.27 -10.95
C LYS A 7 -31.90 11.95 -10.73
N SER A 8 -30.79 11.85 -11.47
CA SER A 8 -29.48 11.20 -11.16
C SER A 8 -29.41 9.73 -10.68
N PRO A 9 -28.80 8.83 -11.49
CA PRO A 9 -28.16 7.64 -10.95
C PRO A 9 -26.86 8.02 -10.22
N ASN A 10 -26.65 7.46 -9.04
CA ASN A 10 -25.46 7.67 -8.20
C ASN A 10 -24.45 6.52 -8.44
N PRO A 11 -23.40 6.66 -9.27
CA PRO A 11 -22.35 5.66 -9.31
C PRO A 11 -21.27 6.00 -8.26
N LYS A 12 -21.49 5.60 -7.01
CA LYS A 12 -20.39 5.39 -6.05
C LYS A 12 -19.83 3.98 -6.19
N THR A 13 -19.14 3.71 -7.29
CA THR A 13 -18.24 2.57 -7.40
C THR A 13 -16.88 3.07 -7.81
N ALA A 14 -16.18 3.64 -6.84
CA ALA A 14 -14.72 3.79 -6.86
C ALA A 14 -14.06 2.40 -6.79
N GLY A 15 -14.20 1.62 -7.86
CA GLY A 15 -13.47 0.38 -8.11
C GLY A 15 -12.23 0.65 -8.95
N LYS A 16 -11.33 1.53 -8.47
CA LYS A 16 -10.04 1.75 -9.11
C LYS A 16 -9.21 0.45 -9.05
N HIS A 17 -9.01 -0.14 -10.22
CA HIS A 17 -7.89 -0.99 -10.58
C HIS A 17 -7.67 -2.25 -9.72
N ALA A 18 -8.46 -3.28 -10.02
CA ALA A 18 -7.91 -4.64 -10.01
C ALA A 18 -6.99 -4.77 -11.23
N THR A 19 -5.81 -4.15 -11.20
CA THR A 19 -4.76 -4.44 -12.17
C THR A 19 -4.33 -5.88 -11.97
N GLU A 20 -4.54 -6.68 -13.01
CA GLU A 20 -3.97 -8.01 -13.19
C GLU A 20 -2.52 -8.01 -12.71
N ARG A 21 -2.26 -8.83 -11.69
CA ARG A 21 -0.93 -8.92 -11.08
C ARG A 21 -0.06 -9.77 -12.00
N ALA A 22 0.91 -9.14 -12.62
CA ALA A 22 2.09 -9.85 -13.08
C ALA A 22 2.66 -10.68 -11.90
N PRO A 23 3.05 -11.95 -12.11
CA PRO A 23 3.37 -12.89 -11.04
C PRO A 23 4.67 -12.60 -10.27
N GLY A 24 5.29 -11.42 -10.45
CA GLY A 24 6.55 -11.04 -9.80
C GLY A 24 6.51 -9.73 -9.01
N GLU A 25 5.39 -8.99 -8.99
CA GLU A 25 5.39 -7.64 -8.43
C GLU A 25 4.79 -7.59 -7.02
N ASN A 26 5.67 -7.69 -6.02
CA ASN A 26 5.28 -7.52 -4.63
C ASN A 26 4.77 -6.08 -4.39
N ARG A 27 3.48 -5.93 -4.08
CA ARG A 27 2.82 -4.63 -3.87
C ARG A 27 3.52 -3.78 -2.80
N VAL A 28 4.14 -4.40 -1.80
CA VAL A 28 4.88 -3.72 -0.72
C VAL A 28 6.09 -2.98 -1.29
N VAL A 29 6.84 -3.62 -2.19
CA VAL A 29 8.03 -3.02 -2.82
C VAL A 29 7.62 -1.78 -3.59
N LYS A 30 6.59 -1.86 -4.44
CA LYS A 30 6.09 -0.71 -5.22
C LYS A 30 5.65 0.48 -4.36
N LEU A 31 5.09 0.23 -3.17
CA LEU A 31 4.70 1.29 -2.24
C LEU A 31 5.93 1.97 -1.64
N LEU A 32 6.94 1.18 -1.25
CA LEU A 32 8.19 1.70 -0.72
C LEU A 32 9.06 2.38 -1.79
N GLU A 33 8.92 2.03 -3.06
CA GLU A 33 9.61 2.73 -4.14
C GLU A 33 9.19 4.19 -4.25
N LYS A 34 7.91 4.48 -3.98
CA LYS A 34 7.35 5.84 -4.00
C LYS A 34 7.79 6.68 -2.81
N ASN A 35 8.27 6.05 -1.73
CA ASN A 35 8.73 6.76 -0.54
C ASN A 35 10.12 6.26 -0.12
N PRO A 36 11.20 6.95 -0.56
CA PRO A 36 12.56 6.51 -0.30
C PRO A 36 12.93 6.56 1.19
N LEU A 37 12.20 7.29 2.03
CA LEU A 37 12.41 7.35 3.48
C LEU A 37 11.87 6.12 4.21
N GLY A 38 11.08 5.28 3.54
CA GLY A 38 10.40 4.15 4.12
C GLY A 38 9.01 4.46 4.66
N MET A 39 8.22 3.41 4.84
CA MET A 39 6.84 3.48 5.31
C MET A 39 6.56 2.41 6.35
N THR A 40 5.62 2.71 7.24
CA THR A 40 5.07 1.70 8.15
C THR A 40 4.02 0.84 7.45
N LEU A 41 3.75 -0.35 8.00
CA LEU A 41 2.70 -1.21 7.45
C LEU A 41 1.29 -0.57 7.45
N PRO A 42 0.87 0.16 8.50
CA PRO A 42 -0.35 0.97 8.45
C PRO A 42 -0.34 2.04 7.35
N GLU A 43 0.76 2.76 7.16
CA GLU A 43 0.89 3.77 6.09
C GLU A 43 0.73 3.13 4.71
N MET A 44 1.38 1.98 4.47
CA MET A 44 1.24 1.21 3.22
C MET A 44 -0.21 0.75 2.97
N ALA A 45 -0.95 0.45 4.03
CA ALA A 45 -2.36 0.08 3.94
C ALA A 45 -3.32 1.26 3.70
N GLY A 46 -2.84 2.51 3.81
CA GLY A 46 -3.64 3.73 3.77
C GLY A 46 -4.23 4.14 5.12
N GLY A 47 -3.65 3.67 6.22
CA GLY A 47 -3.97 4.06 7.59
C GLY A 47 -4.20 2.88 8.55
N PRO A 48 -4.14 3.11 9.88
CA PRO A 48 -4.23 2.06 10.90
C PRO A 48 -5.60 1.39 10.96
N ARG A 49 -6.66 2.06 10.48
CA ARG A 49 -8.03 1.51 10.44
C ARG A 49 -8.23 0.48 9.32
N GLN A 50 -7.28 0.35 8.38
CA GLN A 50 -7.38 -0.53 7.22
C GLN A 50 -6.96 -1.98 7.53
N LEU A 51 -7.57 -2.58 8.55
CA LEU A 51 -7.16 -3.89 9.09
C LEU A 51 -7.12 -5.01 8.05
N LYS A 52 -8.08 -5.05 7.12
CA LYS A 52 -8.11 -6.06 6.03
C LYS A 52 -6.89 -5.95 5.11
N LYS A 53 -6.50 -4.72 4.75
CA LYS A 53 -5.31 -4.46 3.91
C LYS A 53 -4.03 -4.73 4.67
N ILE A 54 -3.98 -4.37 5.95
CA ILE A 54 -2.82 -4.69 6.81
C ILE A 54 -2.61 -6.20 6.85
N ARG A 55 -3.67 -6.99 7.10
CA ARG A 55 -3.59 -8.46 7.12
C ARG A 55 -3.08 -9.05 5.80
N SER A 56 -3.48 -8.49 4.65
CA SER A 56 -3.03 -8.98 3.34
C SER A 56 -1.61 -8.51 2.96
N LEU A 57 -1.16 -7.37 3.48
CA LEU A 57 0.21 -6.88 3.25
C LEU A 57 1.25 -7.53 4.16
N ARG A 58 0.86 -8.02 5.36
CA ARG A 58 1.78 -8.72 6.29
C ARG A 58 2.58 -9.85 5.64
N PRO A 59 1.97 -10.86 4.97
CA PRO A 59 2.75 -11.96 4.39
C PRO A 59 3.67 -11.47 3.27
N LEU A 60 3.21 -10.54 2.43
CA LEU A 60 4.01 -9.95 1.36
C LEU A 60 5.22 -9.18 1.89
N LEU A 61 5.05 -8.47 3.00
CA LEU A 61 6.13 -7.76 3.67
C LEU A 61 7.13 -8.76 4.28
N ALA A 62 6.65 -9.83 4.92
CA ALA A 62 7.52 -10.86 5.48
C ALA A 62 8.37 -11.54 4.39
N GLU A 63 7.79 -11.83 3.23
CA GLU A 63 8.53 -12.33 2.07
C GLU A 63 9.57 -11.33 1.58
N ALA A 64 9.23 -10.05 1.45
CA ALA A 64 10.17 -9.01 1.02
C ALA A 64 11.34 -8.80 2.00
N ILE A 65 11.11 -9.04 3.29
CA ILE A 65 12.16 -9.04 4.32
C ILE A 65 13.04 -10.28 4.17
N LYS A 66 12.42 -11.46 4.00
CA LYS A 66 13.15 -12.73 3.83
C LYS A 66 14.03 -12.74 2.58
N THR A 67 13.58 -12.09 1.49
CA THR A 67 14.36 -11.95 0.25
C THR A 67 15.39 -10.82 0.30
N GLY A 68 15.48 -10.08 1.41
CA GLY A 68 16.44 -8.97 1.56
C GLY A 68 16.13 -7.75 0.71
N MET A 69 14.92 -7.62 0.14
CA MET A 69 14.51 -6.43 -0.62
C MET A 69 14.17 -5.26 0.29
N VAL A 70 13.59 -5.57 1.45
CA VAL A 70 13.08 -4.60 2.43
C VAL A 70 13.74 -4.85 3.78
N MET A 71 14.11 -3.79 4.48
CA MET A 71 14.70 -3.85 5.81
C MET A 71 13.90 -2.98 6.79
N PRO A 72 13.67 -3.42 8.04
CA PRO A 72 13.20 -2.56 9.10
C PRO A 72 14.32 -1.57 9.50
N ILE A 73 14.00 -0.27 9.57
CA ILE A 73 15.00 0.78 9.82
C ILE A 73 14.81 1.54 11.14
N SER A 74 13.56 1.72 11.58
CA SER A 74 13.23 2.54 12.74
C SER A 74 11.80 2.27 13.20
N GLN A 75 11.34 3.00 14.21
CA GLN A 75 9.95 2.99 14.66
C GLN A 75 9.35 4.40 14.56
N ARG A 76 8.10 4.48 14.12
CA ARG A 76 7.30 5.72 14.08
C ARG A 76 5.93 5.42 14.68
N ALA A 77 5.54 6.19 15.70
CA ALA A 77 4.26 6.02 16.39
C ALA A 77 3.99 4.55 16.84
N GLY A 78 5.03 3.86 17.33
CA GLY A 78 4.95 2.46 17.76
C GLY A 78 4.88 1.43 16.62
N HIS A 79 5.05 1.84 15.37
CA HIS A 79 5.08 0.95 14.21
C HIS A 79 6.45 0.92 13.55
N THR A 80 6.90 -0.27 13.15
CA THR A 80 8.14 -0.44 12.40
C THR A 80 8.05 0.24 11.04
N VAL A 81 9.04 1.07 10.74
CA VAL A 81 9.26 1.67 9.43
C VAL A 81 10.13 0.72 8.62
N TYR A 82 9.65 0.39 7.43
CA TYR A 82 10.34 -0.47 6.48
C TYR A 82 10.84 0.36 5.31
N ARG A 83 12.04 0.06 4.81
CA ARG A 83 12.66 0.77 3.69
C ARG A 83 13.27 -0.24 2.71
N LEU A 84 13.31 0.11 1.43
CA LEU A 84 13.98 -0.73 0.44
C LEU A 84 15.50 -0.65 0.61
N VAL A 85 16.14 -1.81 0.54
CA VAL A 85 17.60 -1.94 0.70
C VAL A 85 18.36 -1.17 -0.38
N LYS A 86 17.80 -1.07 -1.60
CA LYS A 86 18.36 -0.26 -2.69
C LYS A 86 18.56 1.22 -2.33
N TYR A 87 17.82 1.73 -1.35
CA TYR A 87 17.93 3.11 -0.87
C TYR A 87 18.81 3.25 0.37
N LEU A 88 19.43 2.17 0.86
CA LEU A 88 20.25 2.18 2.08
C LEU A 88 21.75 2.43 1.83
N GLY A 89 22.26 2.39 0.60
CA GLY A 89 23.68 2.69 0.28
C GLY A 89 23.88 3.95 -0.57
N HIS A 90 24.98 4.70 -0.52
CA HIS A 90 26.17 4.66 0.36
C HIS A 90 26.11 5.82 1.38
N ARG A 91 26.26 5.52 2.67
CA ARG A 91 26.70 6.51 3.67
C ARG A 91 28.14 6.22 4.03
#